data_AF-A0A357JHB7-F1
#
_entry.id   AF-A0A357JHB7-F1
#
_cell.length_a   1.000
_cell.length_b   1.000
_cell.length_c   1.000
_cell.angle_alpha   90.00
_cell.angle_beta   90.00
_cell.angle_gamma   90.00
#
_symmetry.space_group_name_H-M   'P 1'
#
loop_
_entity.id
_entity.type
_entity.pdbx_description
1 polymer ?
#
loop_
_entity_poly.entity_id
_entity_poly.type
_entity_poly.pdbx_seq_one_letter_code
_entity_poly.pdbx_strand_id
1 'polypeptide(L)'
;MVDVVSQGSVKHGRFSAYLPIDHQDIKEFLEIGTEGNPIQELTHGVTVSDQWMQEMIDGDNDKRAIWAKVLQRRGEIGYPYILFRDNANNGTVDVYKDKNKEIYASNLCTEIMLPSDENWSFVCCLSSINLLHYDQWKDTDAVETLTFFLDAVMDEFITKLEVYKDSPLRDDQLTFTFMEKAYNFAKDNRALGLGALGWHSLLQSKMLSFDSEEAYTLNNEIFKTIKEKSYKASEELATLLGEPAILKGYGRRNTTLNAIAPTTSSAFILGQVSQGIEPIWSNSYVKDIAKIKTTIKNPFLEQLLEEKGQNTSEVWKNIRDYDGSVQHLDFLTEHEKEVFKTYPEIDQMAIVYQASTRQNHIDQGQSINVMVHPDMPIKDVNKIYTTAWQLGVKSMYYQHSMNAAQKFKQKKECLSCEG
;
A
#
# COMPACT_ATOMS: atom_id res chain seq x y z
N MET A 1 21.43 6.24 -13.37
CA MET A 1 21.79 6.41 -11.93
C MET A 1 21.35 5.20 -11.12
N VAL A 2 20.09 4.78 -11.24
CA VAL A 2 19.54 3.60 -10.54
C VAL A 2 20.29 2.30 -10.88
N ASP A 3 20.72 2.13 -12.13
CA ASP A 3 21.50 0.96 -12.57
C ASP A 3 22.97 0.99 -12.13
N VAL A 4 23.45 2.15 -11.69
CA VAL A 4 24.86 2.41 -11.38
C VAL A 4 25.09 2.46 -9.86
N VAL A 5 24.10 2.88 -9.08
CA VAL A 5 24.20 3.08 -7.63
C VAL A 5 23.33 2.04 -6.91
N SER A 6 23.97 1.22 -6.07
CA SER A 6 23.33 0.18 -5.26
C SER A 6 23.53 0.42 -3.76
N GLN A 7 22.55 0.02 -2.95
CA GLN A 7 22.72 -0.06 -1.50
C GLN A 7 23.47 -1.36 -1.16
N GLY A 8 24.78 -1.25 -0.93
CA GLY A 8 25.65 -2.41 -0.75
C GLY A 8 25.88 -3.20 -2.05
N SER A 9 26.23 -4.49 -1.93
CA SER A 9 26.60 -5.33 -3.09
C SER A 9 25.43 -5.99 -3.83
N VAL A 10 24.17 -5.85 -3.35
CA VAL A 10 23.05 -6.71 -3.80
C VAL A 10 21.73 -5.97 -4.10
N LYS A 11 21.53 -4.73 -3.62
CA LYS A 11 20.26 -4.01 -3.82
C LYS A 11 20.43 -2.83 -4.79
N HIS A 12 19.95 -2.99 -6.01
CA HIS A 12 19.85 -1.90 -6.98
C HIS A 12 18.92 -0.80 -6.45
N GLY A 13 19.19 0.45 -6.86
CA GLY A 13 18.27 1.55 -6.54
C GLY A 13 16.86 1.28 -7.06
N ARG A 14 15.88 2.00 -6.55
CA ARG A 14 14.50 2.02 -7.08
C ARG A 14 14.04 3.45 -7.19
N PHE A 15 13.33 3.76 -8.28
CA PHE A 15 12.81 5.09 -8.55
C PHE A 15 11.49 4.97 -9.30
N SER A 16 10.52 5.80 -8.91
CA SER A 16 9.23 5.93 -9.60
C SER A 16 9.08 7.34 -10.13
N ALA A 17 9.07 7.50 -11.45
CA ALA A 17 8.70 8.76 -12.08
C ALA A 17 7.18 8.95 -12.01
N TYR A 18 6.72 10.17 -11.76
CA TYR A 18 5.29 10.52 -11.87
C TYR A 18 5.10 11.58 -12.96
N LEU A 19 4.11 11.39 -13.83
CA LEU A 19 3.77 12.33 -14.89
C LEU A 19 2.25 12.62 -14.91
N PRO A 20 1.81 13.89 -15.04
CA PRO A 20 0.41 14.20 -15.29
C PRO A 20 -0.11 13.52 -16.55
N ILE A 21 -1.32 12.95 -16.48
CA ILE A 21 -1.94 12.21 -17.58
C ILE A 21 -2.29 13.08 -18.79
N ASP A 22 -2.38 14.39 -18.59
CA ASP A 22 -2.62 15.41 -19.60
C ASP A 22 -1.32 16.03 -20.15
N HIS A 23 -0.15 15.53 -19.72
CA HIS A 23 1.13 15.97 -20.26
C HIS A 23 1.27 15.57 -21.74
N GLN A 24 1.89 16.43 -22.55
CA GLN A 24 2.07 16.20 -24.00
C GLN A 24 2.80 14.88 -24.32
N ASP A 25 3.70 14.45 -23.44
CA ASP A 25 4.52 13.24 -23.60
C ASP A 25 3.89 11.99 -22.96
N ILE A 26 2.63 12.04 -22.51
CA ILE A 26 1.98 10.92 -21.82
C ILE A 26 1.99 9.62 -22.63
N LYS A 27 1.85 9.71 -23.96
CA LYS A 27 1.86 8.53 -24.83
C LYS A 27 3.22 7.84 -24.83
N GLU A 28 4.31 8.61 -24.89
CA GLU A 28 5.67 8.07 -24.80
C GLU A 28 5.94 7.51 -23.40
N PHE A 29 5.50 8.22 -22.36
CA PHE A 29 5.65 7.80 -20.97
C PHE A 29 4.99 6.44 -20.70
N LEU A 30 3.83 6.17 -21.30
CA LEU A 30 3.13 4.89 -21.18
C LEU A 30 3.82 3.73 -21.93
N GLU A 31 4.81 4.00 -22.79
CA GLU A 31 5.64 2.97 -23.42
C GLU A 31 6.85 2.55 -22.55
N ILE A 32 7.07 3.17 -21.38
CA ILE A 32 8.12 2.71 -20.45
C ILE A 32 7.89 1.23 -20.10
N GLY A 33 8.97 0.44 -20.13
CA GLY A 33 8.94 -1.00 -19.88
C GLY A 33 8.39 -1.86 -21.03
N THR A 34 8.11 -1.31 -22.22
CA THR A 34 7.84 -2.13 -23.42
C THR A 34 9.13 -2.62 -24.04
N GLU A 35 9.07 -3.73 -24.78
CA GLU A 35 10.19 -4.18 -25.62
C GLU A 35 10.68 -3.04 -26.54
N GLY A 36 11.99 -2.83 -26.59
CA GLY A 36 12.62 -1.79 -27.39
C GLY A 36 12.64 -0.38 -26.76
N ASN A 37 11.93 -0.13 -25.65
CA ASN A 37 12.03 1.14 -24.94
C ASN A 37 13.40 1.25 -24.22
N PRO A 38 14.06 2.42 -24.20
CA PRO A 38 15.33 2.58 -23.48
C PRO A 38 15.20 2.48 -21.94
N ILE A 39 13.99 2.66 -21.39
CA ILE A 39 13.70 2.62 -19.95
C ILE A 39 12.96 1.32 -19.63
N GLN A 40 13.68 0.37 -19.03
CA GLN A 40 13.14 -0.96 -18.68
C GLN A 40 12.93 -1.18 -17.18
N GLU A 41 13.81 -0.64 -16.34
CA GLU A 41 13.90 -1.01 -14.91
C GLU A 41 13.20 -0.03 -13.96
N LEU A 42 12.60 1.05 -14.49
CA LEU A 42 11.91 2.06 -13.69
C LEU A 42 10.42 1.76 -13.60
N THR A 43 9.94 1.71 -12.37
CA THR A 43 8.50 1.86 -12.11
C THR A 43 8.08 3.30 -12.40
N HIS A 44 6.79 3.51 -12.66
CA HIS A 44 6.28 4.84 -12.95
C HIS A 44 4.81 4.97 -12.57
N GLY A 45 4.33 6.19 -12.41
CA GLY A 45 2.96 6.53 -12.05
C GLY A 45 2.40 7.68 -12.88
N VAL A 46 1.10 7.70 -13.06
CA VAL A 46 0.37 8.82 -13.67
C VAL A 46 -0.39 9.59 -12.60
N THR A 47 -0.41 10.92 -12.70
CA THR A 47 -1.23 11.76 -11.84
C THR A 47 -2.45 12.24 -12.62
N VAL A 48 -3.62 12.16 -12.01
CA VAL A 48 -4.91 12.32 -12.68
C VAL A 48 -5.77 13.30 -11.89
N SER A 49 -6.26 14.36 -12.53
CA SER A 49 -7.20 15.32 -11.94
C SER A 49 -8.65 14.85 -12.05
N ASP A 50 -9.51 15.40 -11.19
CA ASP A 50 -10.96 15.17 -11.21
C ASP A 50 -11.56 15.64 -12.53
N GLN A 51 -11.12 16.79 -13.03
CA GLN A 51 -11.57 17.30 -14.32
C GLN A 51 -11.26 16.30 -15.44
N TRP A 52 -10.04 15.76 -15.48
CA TRP A 52 -9.64 14.82 -16.53
C TRP A 52 -10.45 13.51 -16.44
N MET A 53 -10.64 12.98 -15.22
CA MET A 53 -11.47 11.78 -14.99
C MET A 53 -12.91 12.00 -15.43
N GLN A 54 -13.50 13.14 -15.07
CA GLN A 54 -14.87 13.46 -15.40
C GLN A 54 -15.08 13.58 -16.91
N GLU A 55 -14.21 14.30 -17.62
CA GLU A 55 -14.29 14.43 -19.08
C GLU A 55 -14.11 13.07 -19.80
N MET A 56 -13.25 12.19 -19.29
CA MET A 56 -13.08 10.82 -19.81
C MET A 56 -14.37 10.00 -19.67
N ILE A 57 -15.03 10.08 -18.51
CA ILE A 57 -16.30 9.39 -18.25
C ILE A 57 -17.40 9.95 -19.15
N ASP A 58 -17.49 11.27 -19.27
CA ASP A 58 -18.52 11.99 -20.02
C ASP A 58 -18.45 11.76 -21.54
N GLY A 59 -17.33 11.25 -22.07
CA GLY A 59 -17.27 10.78 -23.45
C GLY A 59 -16.12 11.32 -24.28
N ASP A 60 -15.14 12.01 -23.70
CA ASP A 60 -13.96 12.46 -24.43
C ASP A 60 -13.20 11.26 -25.01
N ASN A 61 -13.17 11.16 -26.35
CA ASN A 61 -12.58 10.03 -27.06
C ASN A 61 -11.06 9.96 -26.90
N ASP A 62 -10.37 11.10 -26.85
CA ASP A 62 -8.91 11.13 -26.71
C ASP A 62 -8.51 10.70 -25.30
N LYS A 63 -9.23 11.20 -24.28
CA LYS A 63 -9.02 10.77 -22.89
C LYS A 63 -9.35 9.31 -22.68
N ARG A 64 -10.43 8.80 -23.29
CA ARG A 64 -10.76 7.36 -23.26
C ARG A 64 -9.67 6.49 -23.89
N ALA A 65 -9.06 6.95 -24.99
CA ALA A 65 -7.96 6.23 -25.62
C ALA A 65 -6.71 6.19 -24.71
N ILE A 66 -6.36 7.31 -24.07
CA ILE A 66 -5.26 7.37 -23.09
C ILE A 66 -5.56 6.47 -21.88
N TRP A 67 -6.78 6.55 -21.34
CA TRP A 67 -7.19 5.72 -20.20
C TRP A 67 -7.17 4.23 -20.52
N ALA A 68 -7.66 3.84 -21.71
CA ALA A 68 -7.57 2.47 -22.18
C ALA A 68 -6.12 1.98 -22.25
N LYS A 69 -5.19 2.84 -22.72
CA LYS A 69 -3.75 2.54 -22.71
C LYS A 69 -3.22 2.39 -21.28
N VAL A 70 -3.60 3.25 -20.33
CA VAL A 70 -3.23 3.10 -18.90
C VAL A 70 -3.67 1.75 -18.36
N LEU A 71 -4.93 1.36 -18.57
CA LEU A 71 -5.47 0.07 -18.11
C LEU A 71 -4.78 -1.12 -18.79
N GLN A 72 -4.51 -1.00 -20.10
CA GLN A 72 -3.76 -2.00 -20.86
C GLN A 72 -2.37 -2.22 -20.25
N ARG A 73 -1.59 -1.15 -20.02
CA ARG A 73 -0.25 -1.25 -19.45
C ARG A 73 -0.27 -1.86 -18.04
N ARG A 74 -1.24 -1.45 -17.21
CA ARG A 74 -1.46 -2.08 -15.90
C ARG A 74 -1.78 -3.56 -16.00
N GLY A 75 -2.49 -4.01 -17.04
CA GLY A 75 -2.72 -5.43 -17.31
C GLY A 75 -1.46 -6.19 -17.76
N GLU A 76 -0.60 -5.56 -18.55
CA GLU A 76 0.59 -6.17 -19.14
C GLU A 76 1.76 -6.27 -18.15
N ILE A 77 2.02 -5.20 -17.40
CA ILE A 77 3.23 -5.07 -16.55
C ILE A 77 2.92 -4.68 -15.10
N GLY A 78 1.66 -4.45 -14.75
CA GLY A 78 1.20 -4.16 -13.38
C GLY A 78 1.19 -2.68 -12.98
N TYR A 79 1.76 -1.80 -13.80
CA TYR A 79 1.81 -0.34 -13.62
C TYR A 79 1.65 0.34 -15.00
N PRO A 80 1.43 1.67 -15.13
CA PRO A 80 1.73 2.74 -14.19
C PRO A 80 0.88 2.70 -12.92
N TYR A 81 1.43 3.17 -11.80
CA TYR A 81 0.65 3.55 -10.62
C TYR A 81 -0.30 4.69 -10.96
N ILE A 82 -1.36 4.87 -10.18
CA ILE A 82 -2.31 5.98 -10.37
C ILE A 82 -2.34 6.79 -9.10
N LEU A 83 -2.13 8.10 -9.22
CA LEU A 83 -2.38 9.08 -8.16
C LEU A 83 -3.57 9.95 -8.59
N PHE A 84 -4.66 9.90 -7.85
CA PHE A 84 -5.78 10.82 -8.00
C PHE A 84 -5.39 12.14 -7.32
N ARG A 85 -4.82 13.07 -8.10
CA ARG A 85 -4.16 14.29 -7.60
C ARG A 85 -5.10 15.13 -6.75
N ASP A 86 -6.34 15.29 -7.20
CA ASP A 86 -7.30 16.14 -6.51
C ASP A 86 -7.82 15.44 -5.24
N ASN A 87 -8.04 14.11 -5.24
CA ASN A 87 -8.30 13.36 -4.01
C ASN A 87 -7.14 13.49 -2.99
N ALA A 88 -5.89 13.45 -3.45
CA ALA A 88 -4.73 13.60 -2.58
C ALA A 88 -4.65 15.00 -1.95
N ASN A 89 -4.83 16.06 -2.74
CA ASN A 89 -4.76 17.45 -2.28
C ASN A 89 -6.01 17.85 -1.48
N ASN A 90 -7.22 17.45 -1.90
CA ASN A 90 -8.46 17.70 -1.18
C ASN A 90 -8.52 16.92 0.15
N GLY A 91 -7.93 15.73 0.19
CA GLY A 91 -7.84 14.88 1.38
C GLY A 91 -6.60 15.14 2.26
N THR A 92 -5.82 16.19 2.00
CA THR A 92 -4.62 16.51 2.78
C THR A 92 -4.93 17.24 4.09
N VAL A 93 -3.91 17.39 4.94
CA VAL A 93 -3.98 18.09 6.22
C VAL A 93 -4.20 19.59 6.06
N ASP A 94 -4.85 20.20 7.06
CA ASP A 94 -5.14 21.64 7.16
C ASP A 94 -3.94 22.53 6.81
N VAL A 95 -2.77 22.30 7.41
CA VAL A 95 -1.57 23.13 7.23
C VAL A 95 -1.09 23.18 5.79
N TYR A 96 -1.24 22.10 5.03
CA TYR A 96 -0.85 22.09 3.61
C TYR A 96 -1.88 22.83 2.76
N LYS A 97 -3.17 22.75 3.09
CA LYS A 97 -4.21 23.56 2.44
C LYS A 97 -4.01 25.05 2.72
N ASP A 98 -3.89 25.41 3.99
CA ASP A 98 -3.79 26.80 4.44
C ASP A 98 -2.53 27.49 3.90
N LYS A 99 -1.46 26.73 3.67
CA LYS A 99 -0.18 27.25 3.14
C LYS A 99 0.04 26.96 1.66
N ASN A 100 -0.99 26.50 0.94
CA ASN A 100 -0.93 26.19 -0.50
C ASN A 100 0.26 25.27 -0.86
N LYS A 101 0.47 24.22 -0.05
CA LYS A 101 1.49 23.21 -0.28
C LYS A 101 0.89 22.05 -1.06
N GLU A 102 1.19 22.04 -2.36
CA GLU A 102 0.66 21.07 -3.30
C GLU A 102 1.43 19.75 -3.27
N ILE A 103 0.68 18.65 -3.34
CA ILE A 103 1.18 17.29 -3.52
C ILE A 103 1.17 16.98 -5.03
N TYR A 104 2.35 17.02 -5.65
CA TYR A 104 2.51 16.76 -7.08
C TYR A 104 2.60 15.27 -7.43
N ALA A 105 3.12 14.46 -6.52
CA ALA A 105 3.41 13.04 -6.73
C ALA A 105 3.41 12.29 -5.39
N SER A 106 3.34 10.96 -5.46
CA SER A 106 3.59 10.08 -4.31
C SER A 106 5.02 9.53 -4.35
N ASN A 107 5.40 8.73 -3.36
CA ASN A 107 6.64 7.96 -3.33
C ASN A 107 6.61 6.69 -4.23
N LEU A 108 7.66 5.87 -4.10
CA LEU A 108 7.85 4.58 -4.76
C LEU A 108 6.68 3.60 -4.57
N CYS A 109 6.02 3.64 -3.40
CA CYS A 109 5.02 2.66 -2.98
C CYS A 109 3.58 3.23 -2.94
N THR A 110 3.36 4.47 -3.40
CA THR A 110 2.06 5.14 -3.54
C THR A 110 1.32 5.55 -2.25
N GLU A 111 1.88 5.34 -1.07
CA GLU A 111 1.26 5.65 0.23
C GLU A 111 1.57 7.04 0.78
N ILE A 112 2.64 7.70 0.30
CA ILE A 112 3.11 8.99 0.84
C ILE A 112 2.49 10.15 0.08
N MET A 113 1.83 11.06 0.80
CA MET A 113 1.10 12.20 0.22
C MET A 113 1.66 13.50 0.78
N LEU A 114 2.90 13.82 0.42
CA LEU A 114 3.65 14.95 0.95
C LEU A 114 4.04 15.93 -0.16
N PRO A 115 4.05 17.24 0.13
CA PRO A 115 4.43 18.25 -0.84
C PRO A 115 5.93 18.24 -1.10
N SER A 116 6.31 18.58 -2.33
CA SER A 116 7.68 18.87 -2.72
C SER A 116 7.74 20.19 -3.48
N ASP A 117 8.84 20.92 -3.34
CA ASP A 117 9.05 22.20 -4.01
C ASP A 117 10.55 22.49 -4.19
N GLU A 118 10.89 23.72 -4.58
CA GLU A 118 12.29 24.11 -4.79
C GLU A 118 13.17 23.98 -3.53
N ASN A 119 12.57 24.03 -2.33
CA ASN A 119 13.28 23.91 -1.06
C ASN A 119 13.07 22.54 -0.39
N TRP A 120 12.02 21.80 -0.77
CA TRP A 120 11.61 20.57 -0.11
C TRP A 120 11.65 19.36 -1.04
N SER A 121 12.44 18.37 -0.64
CA SER A 121 12.32 16.98 -1.10
C SER A 121 11.71 16.19 0.06
N PHE A 122 10.47 15.73 -0.07
CA PHE A 122 9.81 15.09 1.05
C PHE A 122 10.55 13.84 1.53
N VAL A 123 10.52 13.61 2.83
CA VAL A 123 10.99 12.38 3.48
C VAL A 123 9.98 11.95 4.54
N CYS A 124 9.94 10.65 4.82
CA CYS A 124 9.07 10.07 5.84
C CYS A 124 9.80 8.89 6.50
N CYS A 125 9.60 8.70 7.79
CA CYS A 125 9.95 7.47 8.49
C CYS A 125 8.68 6.61 8.66
N LEU A 126 8.85 5.28 8.65
CA LEU A 126 7.75 4.32 8.61
C LEU A 126 7.93 3.24 9.69
N SER A 127 6.84 2.90 10.34
CA SER A 127 6.67 1.70 11.17
C SER A 127 5.21 1.26 11.08
N SER A 128 4.90 0.03 11.46
CA SER A 128 3.53 -0.49 11.35
C SER A 128 3.10 -1.21 12.62
N ILE A 129 1.87 -0.94 13.05
CA ILE A 129 1.24 -1.66 14.16
C ILE A 129 0.63 -2.98 13.66
N ASN A 130 0.75 -4.05 14.45
CA ASN A 130 0.25 -5.37 14.08
C ASN A 130 -1.23 -5.51 14.47
N LEU A 131 -2.11 -5.50 13.47
CA LEU A 131 -3.56 -5.57 13.66
C LEU A 131 -4.02 -6.92 14.20
N LEU A 132 -3.28 -8.02 13.99
CA LEU A 132 -3.62 -9.32 14.58
C LEU A 132 -3.81 -9.23 16.11
N HIS A 133 -3.08 -8.32 16.75
CA HIS A 133 -3.14 -8.11 18.20
C HIS A 133 -4.01 -6.92 18.61
N TYR A 134 -4.93 -6.45 17.75
CA TYR A 134 -5.74 -5.25 17.99
C TYR A 134 -6.40 -5.23 19.37
N ASP A 135 -7.06 -6.30 19.79
CA ASP A 135 -7.72 -6.37 21.09
C ASP A 135 -6.76 -6.29 22.28
N GLN A 136 -5.47 -6.55 22.08
CA GLN A 136 -4.44 -6.46 23.12
C GLN A 136 -3.90 -5.04 23.27
N TRP A 137 -3.88 -4.24 22.21
CA TRP A 137 -3.26 -2.91 22.22
C TRP A 137 -4.23 -1.74 22.05
N LYS A 138 -5.48 -1.95 21.65
CA LYS A 138 -6.44 -0.86 21.39
C LYS A 138 -6.65 0.06 22.60
N ASP A 139 -6.54 -0.49 23.82
CA ASP A 139 -6.70 0.23 25.08
C ASP A 139 -5.36 0.58 25.76
N THR A 140 -4.23 0.35 25.09
CA THR A 140 -2.88 0.70 25.59
C THR A 140 -2.31 1.92 24.88
N ASP A 141 -1.11 2.36 25.24
CA ASP A 141 -0.37 3.47 24.63
C ASP A 141 0.50 3.05 23.43
N ALA A 142 0.22 1.89 22.81
CA ALA A 142 1.08 1.34 21.74
C ALA A 142 1.20 2.27 20.52
N VAL A 143 0.09 2.91 20.10
CA VAL A 143 0.08 3.84 18.96
C VAL A 143 0.83 5.12 19.32
N GLU A 144 0.60 5.64 20.52
CA GLU A 144 1.26 6.81 21.06
C GLU A 144 2.78 6.60 21.15
N THR A 145 3.20 5.48 21.75
CA THR A 145 4.61 5.07 21.85
C THR A 145 5.27 4.94 20.48
N LEU A 146 4.58 4.32 19.51
CA LEU A 146 5.11 4.19 18.16
C LEU A 146 5.24 5.54 17.45
N THR A 147 4.34 6.48 17.73
CA THR A 147 4.41 7.86 17.23
C THR A 147 5.62 8.60 17.80
N PHE A 148 5.86 8.50 19.11
CA PHE A 148 7.05 9.05 19.76
C PHE A 148 8.34 8.45 19.19
N PHE A 149 8.36 7.13 18.98
CA PHE A 149 9.49 6.46 18.36
C PHE A 149 9.77 6.99 16.95
N LEU A 150 8.74 7.17 16.12
CA LEU A 150 8.90 7.70 14.77
C LEU A 150 9.40 9.15 14.77
N ASP A 151 8.95 10.01 15.69
CA ASP A 151 9.49 11.37 15.82
C ASP A 151 10.97 11.35 16.24
N ALA A 152 11.38 10.43 17.12
CA ALA A 152 12.78 10.23 17.48
C ALA A 152 13.63 9.76 16.28
N VAL A 153 13.11 8.87 15.44
CA VAL A 153 13.78 8.44 14.19
C VAL A 153 13.93 9.62 13.22
N MET A 154 12.91 10.48 13.11
CA MET A 154 13.00 11.70 12.32
C MET A 154 14.06 12.66 12.87
N ASP A 155 14.15 12.77 14.20
CA ASP A 155 15.18 13.57 14.88
C ASP A 155 16.60 13.06 14.62
N GLU A 156 16.78 11.74 14.62
CA GLU A 156 18.06 11.10 14.27
C GLU A 156 18.47 11.43 12.82
N PHE A 157 17.53 11.37 11.88
CA PHE A 157 17.79 11.75 10.48
C PHE A 157 18.25 13.21 10.35
N ILE A 158 17.56 14.14 11.02
CA ILE A 158 17.88 15.56 11.02
C ILE A 158 19.27 15.79 11.63
N THR A 159 19.51 15.23 12.83
CA THR A 159 20.76 15.42 13.58
C THR A 159 21.96 14.85 12.83
N LYS A 160 21.82 13.69 12.17
CA LYS A 160 22.89 13.10 11.35
C LYS A 160 23.30 13.99 10.18
N LEU A 161 22.33 14.62 9.51
CA LEU A 161 22.62 15.54 8.41
C LEU A 161 23.21 16.86 8.91
N GLU A 162 22.78 17.34 10.08
CA GLU A 162 23.28 18.58 10.67
C GLU A 162 24.80 18.53 10.95
N VAL A 163 25.33 17.36 11.34
CA VAL A 163 26.79 17.16 11.53
C VAL A 163 27.58 17.41 10.23
N TYR A 164 27.01 17.12 9.06
CA TYR A 164 27.69 17.30 7.78
C TYR A 164 27.66 18.74 7.27
N LYS A 165 26.71 19.55 7.74
CA LYS A 165 26.46 20.91 7.25
C LYS A 165 27.67 21.83 7.39
N ASP A 166 28.24 21.86 8.59
CA ASP A 166 29.37 22.72 8.94
C ASP A 166 30.68 21.93 9.09
N SER A 167 30.74 20.71 8.54
CA SER A 167 31.94 19.87 8.58
C SER A 167 33.11 20.56 7.87
N PRO A 168 34.36 20.48 8.40
CA PRO A 168 35.54 20.98 7.71
C PRO A 168 35.93 20.12 6.49
N LEU A 169 35.33 18.94 6.32
CA LEU A 169 35.62 18.03 5.21
C LEU A 169 34.71 18.36 4.01
N ARG A 170 35.32 18.51 2.83
CA ARG A 170 34.61 18.82 1.58
C ARG A 170 33.54 17.77 1.23
N ASP A 171 33.84 16.49 1.42
CA ASP A 171 32.93 15.40 1.05
C ASP A 171 31.67 15.37 1.95
N ASP A 172 31.81 15.75 3.22
CA ASP A 172 30.68 15.91 4.14
C ASP A 172 29.81 17.10 3.73
N GLN A 173 30.42 18.25 3.40
CA GLN A 173 29.68 19.42 2.91
C GLN A 173 28.92 19.11 1.62
N LEU A 174 29.53 18.34 0.71
CA LEU A 174 28.86 17.85 -0.49
C LEU A 174 27.69 16.93 -0.15
N THR A 175 27.87 16.02 0.82
CA THR A 175 26.79 15.15 1.30
C THR A 175 25.61 15.96 1.81
N PHE A 176 25.85 16.99 2.64
CA PHE A 176 24.78 17.90 3.08
C PHE A 176 24.15 18.64 1.91
N THR A 177 24.95 19.19 0.99
CA THR A 177 24.44 19.94 -0.19
C THR A 177 23.46 19.10 -1.02
N PHE A 178 23.74 17.80 -1.23
CA PHE A 178 22.84 16.91 -1.96
C PHE A 178 21.60 16.49 -1.17
N MET A 179 21.64 16.59 0.16
CA MET A 179 20.55 16.21 1.08
C MET A 179 19.81 17.42 1.66
N GLU A 180 20.20 18.65 1.31
CA GLU A 180 19.70 19.88 1.94
C GLU A 180 18.18 20.01 1.84
N LYS A 181 17.60 19.73 0.67
CA LYS A 181 16.15 19.77 0.48
C LYS A 181 15.39 18.75 1.35
N ALA A 182 16.01 17.59 1.60
CA ALA A 182 15.45 16.55 2.46
C ALA A 182 15.56 16.92 3.95
N TYR A 183 16.70 17.49 4.35
CA TYR A 183 16.90 18.05 5.69
C TYR A 183 15.89 19.17 5.98
N ASN A 184 15.72 20.12 5.05
CA ASN A 184 14.77 21.22 5.19
C ASN A 184 13.34 20.72 5.36
N PHE A 185 12.91 19.78 4.51
CA PHE A 185 11.59 19.18 4.65
C PHE A 185 11.41 18.50 6.01
N ALA A 186 12.36 17.64 6.42
CA ALA A 186 12.30 16.91 7.68
C ALA A 186 12.18 17.85 8.88
N LYS A 187 13.01 18.89 8.91
CA LYS A 187 13.04 19.89 9.99
C LYS A 187 11.75 20.70 10.06
N ASP A 188 11.22 21.10 8.90
CA ASP A 188 10.03 21.96 8.84
C ASP A 188 8.72 21.19 9.07
N ASN A 189 8.64 19.93 8.61
CA ASN A 189 7.39 19.18 8.54
C ASN A 189 7.29 18.04 9.55
N ARG A 190 8.43 17.40 9.88
CA ARG A 190 8.51 16.18 10.70
C ARG A 190 7.43 15.14 10.36
N ALA A 191 7.20 14.91 9.07
CA ALA A 191 6.14 14.02 8.59
C ALA A 191 6.42 12.56 8.94
N LEU A 192 5.44 11.88 9.55
CA LEU A 192 5.54 10.48 9.96
C LEU A 192 4.53 9.62 9.18
N GLY A 193 4.84 8.33 9.04
CA GLY A 193 3.95 7.35 8.41
C GLY A 193 3.82 6.10 9.26
N LEU A 194 2.99 6.18 10.31
CA LEU A 194 2.54 5.04 11.08
C LEU A 194 1.51 4.27 10.26
N GLY A 195 1.87 3.05 9.88
CA GLY A 195 1.04 2.14 9.11
C GLY A 195 0.46 0.99 9.93
N ALA A 196 -0.09 0.01 9.23
CA ALA A 196 -0.65 -1.19 9.82
C ALA A 196 -0.31 -2.42 8.97
N LEU A 197 -0.26 -3.59 9.59
CA LEU A 197 -0.12 -4.89 8.93
C LEU A 197 -0.97 -5.95 9.63
N GLY A 198 -1.19 -7.10 9.01
CA GLY A 198 -1.94 -8.20 9.62
C GLY A 198 -3.46 -8.02 9.58
N TRP A 199 -3.99 -7.19 8.66
CA TRP A 199 -5.45 -6.98 8.54
C TRP A 199 -6.23 -8.27 8.30
N HIS A 200 -5.92 -9.01 7.25
CA HIS A 200 -6.62 -10.26 6.94
C HIS A 200 -6.32 -11.35 7.99
N SER A 201 -5.13 -11.34 8.61
CA SER A 201 -4.85 -12.21 9.77
C SER A 201 -5.78 -11.92 10.96
N LEU A 202 -6.06 -10.65 11.26
CA LEU A 202 -7.03 -10.28 12.30
C LEU A 202 -8.42 -10.81 11.95
N LEU A 203 -8.88 -10.60 10.73
CA LEU A 203 -10.20 -11.07 10.28
C LEU A 203 -10.33 -12.59 10.41
N GLN A 204 -9.35 -13.35 9.92
CA GLN A 204 -9.36 -14.81 10.03
C GLN A 204 -9.27 -15.29 11.47
N SER A 205 -8.50 -14.62 12.34
CA SER A 205 -8.47 -14.95 13.77
C SER A 205 -9.82 -14.79 14.47
N LYS A 206 -10.73 -14.00 13.88
CA LYS A 206 -12.10 -13.76 14.33
C LYS A 206 -13.17 -14.49 13.52
N MET A 207 -12.77 -15.33 12.55
CA MET A 207 -13.66 -15.97 11.58
C MET A 207 -14.57 -14.98 10.84
N LEU A 208 -14.02 -13.82 10.45
CA LEU A 208 -14.73 -12.84 9.63
C LEU A 208 -14.27 -12.95 8.17
N SER A 209 -15.21 -12.98 7.22
CA SER A 209 -14.85 -12.88 5.80
C SER A 209 -14.36 -11.49 5.48
N PHE A 210 -13.52 -11.38 4.45
CA PHE A 210 -12.92 -10.09 4.09
C PHE A 210 -14.00 -9.04 3.76
N ASP A 211 -15.11 -9.44 3.16
CA ASP A 211 -16.20 -8.58 2.69
C ASP A 211 -17.41 -8.48 3.64
N SER A 212 -17.32 -9.01 4.86
CA SER A 212 -18.42 -8.96 5.83
C SER A 212 -18.65 -7.55 6.41
N GLU A 213 -19.87 -7.25 6.84
CA GLU A 213 -20.23 -5.97 7.48
C GLU A 213 -19.39 -5.72 8.75
N GLU A 214 -19.09 -6.77 9.51
CA GLU A 214 -18.22 -6.72 10.68
C GLU A 214 -16.78 -6.34 10.30
N ALA A 215 -16.26 -6.84 9.16
CA ALA A 215 -14.95 -6.44 8.66
C ALA A 215 -14.93 -4.94 8.29
N TYR A 216 -15.98 -4.41 7.65
CA TYR A 216 -16.09 -2.96 7.39
C TYR A 216 -16.14 -2.12 8.67
N THR A 217 -16.92 -2.57 9.65
CA THR A 217 -17.06 -1.90 10.95
C THR A 217 -15.73 -1.87 11.69
N LEU A 218 -15.06 -3.01 11.78
CA LEU A 218 -13.76 -3.17 12.44
C LEU A 218 -12.67 -2.35 11.72
N ASN A 219 -12.68 -2.32 10.39
CA ASN A 219 -11.79 -1.48 9.60
C ASN A 219 -11.96 0.00 9.96
N ASN A 220 -13.19 0.51 10.01
CA ASN A 220 -13.44 1.89 10.40
C ASN A 220 -13.01 2.18 11.85
N GLU A 221 -13.32 1.28 12.79
CA GLU A 221 -12.93 1.40 14.20
C GLU A 221 -11.42 1.49 14.37
N ILE A 222 -10.66 0.54 13.81
CA ILE A 222 -9.20 0.45 13.96
C ILE A 222 -8.53 1.72 13.44
N PHE A 223 -8.85 2.15 12.23
CA PHE A 223 -8.16 3.29 11.62
C PHE A 223 -8.56 4.61 12.27
N LYS A 224 -9.79 4.73 12.77
CA LYS A 224 -10.19 5.86 13.62
C LYS A 224 -9.37 5.89 14.92
N THR A 225 -9.25 4.76 15.62
CA THR A 225 -8.46 4.62 16.85
C THR A 225 -6.99 4.98 16.62
N ILE A 226 -6.38 4.50 15.54
CA ILE A 226 -5.00 4.82 15.17
C ILE A 226 -4.83 6.33 14.94
N LYS A 227 -5.74 6.97 14.20
CA LYS A 227 -5.71 8.42 13.97
C LYS A 227 -5.81 9.20 15.26
N GLU A 228 -6.82 8.94 16.08
CA GLU A 228 -7.07 9.67 17.33
C GLU A 228 -5.87 9.58 18.27
N LYS A 229 -5.32 8.38 18.46
CA LYS A 229 -4.16 8.15 19.34
C LYS A 229 -2.88 8.77 18.80
N SER A 230 -2.60 8.64 17.51
CA SER A 230 -1.39 9.24 16.92
C SER A 230 -1.43 10.77 16.94
N TYR A 231 -2.59 11.38 16.66
CA TYR A 231 -2.75 12.84 16.75
C TYR A 231 -2.55 13.36 18.17
N LYS A 232 -3.16 12.69 19.16
CA LYS A 232 -2.94 13.01 20.58
C LYS A 232 -1.45 12.95 20.97
N ALA A 233 -0.74 11.93 20.51
CA ALA A 233 0.70 11.80 20.76
C ALA A 233 1.51 12.94 20.11
N SER A 234 1.12 13.40 18.92
CA SER A 234 1.76 14.53 18.24
C SER A 234 1.51 15.87 18.95
N GLU A 235 0.33 16.07 19.54
CA GLU A 235 0.02 17.22 20.39
C GLU A 235 0.86 17.22 21.67
N GLU A 236 1.03 16.06 22.30
CA GLU A 236 1.89 15.89 23.47
C GLU A 236 3.36 16.19 23.12
N LEU A 237 3.87 15.66 22.00
CA LEU A 237 5.20 15.96 21.50
C LEU A 237 5.39 17.44 21.21
N ALA A 238 4.37 18.15 20.72
CA ALA A 238 4.45 19.60 20.51
C ALA A 238 4.56 20.37 21.84
N THR A 239 3.88 19.91 22.88
CA THR A 239 3.99 20.49 24.22
C THR A 239 5.39 20.26 24.79
N LEU A 240 5.97 19.08 24.60
CA LEU A 240 7.27 18.70 25.15
C LEU A 240 8.46 19.30 24.37
N LEU A 241 8.39 19.30 23.03
CA LEU A 241 9.52 19.59 22.14
C LEU A 241 9.28 20.81 21.22
N GLY A 242 8.10 21.41 21.30
CA GLY A 242 7.68 22.53 20.45
C GLY A 242 7.16 22.10 19.08
N GLU A 243 6.51 23.03 18.36
CA GLU A 243 6.09 22.82 16.97
C GLU A 243 7.23 23.16 16.00
N PRO A 244 7.40 22.43 14.88
CA PRO A 244 8.31 22.82 13.81
C PRO A 244 7.77 24.03 13.02
N ALA A 245 8.60 24.58 12.13
CA ALA A 245 8.33 25.87 11.47
C ALA A 245 6.99 25.91 10.72
N ILE A 246 6.62 24.84 10.01
CA ILE A 246 5.36 24.82 9.26
C ILE A 246 4.13 24.73 10.18
N LEU A 247 4.28 24.17 11.38
CA LEU A 247 3.18 23.90 12.32
C LEU A 247 3.05 24.93 13.44
N LYS A 248 3.75 26.06 13.37
CA LYS A 248 3.59 27.13 14.36
C LYS A 248 2.12 27.57 14.49
N GLY A 249 1.53 27.33 15.66
CA GLY A 249 0.14 27.62 15.98
C GLY A 249 -0.88 26.53 15.61
N TYR A 250 -0.44 25.36 15.14
CA TYR A 250 -1.32 24.24 14.76
C TYR A 250 -1.52 23.19 15.88
N GLY A 251 -0.81 23.32 17.00
CA GLY A 251 -0.96 22.50 18.20
C GLY A 251 -0.33 21.11 18.14
N ARG A 252 0.43 20.77 17.10
CA ARG A 252 1.00 19.41 16.90
C ARG A 252 2.43 19.42 16.35
N ARG A 253 3.17 18.35 16.61
CA ARG A 253 4.60 18.22 16.28
C ARG A 253 4.84 17.80 14.84
N ASN A 254 3.91 17.04 14.26
CA ASN A 254 4.06 16.36 12.98
C ASN A 254 2.95 16.78 12.02
N THR A 255 3.32 17.08 10.78
CA THR A 255 2.35 17.48 9.74
C THR A 255 1.37 16.37 9.41
N THR A 256 1.90 15.16 9.21
CA THR A 256 1.17 13.92 8.93
C THR A 256 1.65 12.80 9.85
N LEU A 257 0.80 11.79 10.05
CA LEU A 257 1.05 10.72 11.00
C LEU A 257 0.78 9.33 10.45
N ASN A 258 -0.12 9.15 9.47
CA ASN A 258 -0.62 7.83 9.09
C ASN A 258 -0.43 7.57 7.61
N ALA A 259 0.23 6.46 7.27
CA ALA A 259 0.43 6.00 5.90
C ALA A 259 0.52 4.47 5.86
N ILE A 260 -0.20 3.81 4.96
CA ILE A 260 -0.22 2.33 4.89
C ILE A 260 0.71 1.86 3.77
N ALA A 261 1.97 1.62 4.13
CA ALA A 261 2.99 1.09 3.20
C ALA A 261 2.83 -0.42 2.96
N PRO A 262 3.46 -0.98 1.92
CA PRO A 262 3.59 -2.43 1.75
C PRO A 262 4.52 -2.98 2.82
N THR A 263 4.12 -4.06 3.51
CA THR A 263 4.87 -4.60 4.66
C THR A 263 5.39 -6.01 4.43
N THR A 264 5.73 -6.40 3.20
CA THR A 264 6.09 -7.78 2.83
C THR A 264 7.14 -8.42 3.75
N SER A 265 8.25 -7.73 3.98
CA SER A 265 9.32 -8.23 4.86
C SER A 265 8.93 -8.18 6.33
N SER A 266 8.32 -7.08 6.78
CA SER A 266 7.94 -6.87 8.19
C SER A 266 6.87 -7.85 8.65
N ALA A 267 5.87 -8.13 7.80
CA ALA A 267 4.83 -9.11 8.07
C ALA A 267 5.40 -10.54 8.19
N PHE A 268 6.42 -10.85 7.38
CA PHE A 268 7.14 -12.12 7.51
C PHE A 268 7.92 -12.23 8.84
N ILE A 269 8.60 -11.15 9.26
CA ILE A 269 9.33 -11.10 10.53
C ILE A 269 8.36 -11.27 11.72
N LEU A 270 7.19 -10.63 11.67
CA LEU A 270 6.17 -10.64 12.72
C LEU A 270 5.25 -11.86 12.65
N GLY A 271 5.81 -13.05 12.46
CA GLY A 271 5.05 -14.30 12.52
C GLY A 271 4.21 -14.60 11.28
N GLN A 272 4.61 -14.07 10.12
CA GLN A 272 3.99 -14.38 8.82
C GLN A 272 2.50 -13.98 8.74
N VAL A 273 2.16 -12.88 9.40
CA VAL A 273 0.83 -12.26 9.27
C VAL A 273 0.62 -11.70 7.86
N SER A 274 -0.62 -11.34 7.54
CA SER A 274 -0.97 -10.74 6.25
C SER A 274 -0.25 -9.40 6.03
N GLN A 275 0.03 -9.07 4.77
CA GLN A 275 0.79 -7.88 4.41
C GLN A 275 -0.12 -6.65 4.42
N GLY A 276 0.27 -5.59 5.12
CA GLY A 276 -0.48 -4.33 5.15
C GLY A 276 -1.97 -4.53 5.44
N ILE A 277 -2.78 -3.97 4.54
CA ILE A 277 -4.24 -4.13 4.47
C ILE A 277 -4.69 -5.12 3.39
N GLU A 278 -3.75 -5.88 2.83
CA GLU A 278 -4.02 -6.78 1.71
C GLU A 278 -4.59 -8.12 2.17
N PRO A 279 -5.40 -8.76 1.32
CA PRO A 279 -5.75 -10.15 1.53
C PRO A 279 -4.53 -11.08 1.43
N ILE A 280 -4.59 -12.22 2.13
CA ILE A 280 -3.63 -13.30 1.99
C ILE A 280 -3.73 -13.87 0.58
N TRP A 281 -2.59 -13.95 -0.10
CA TRP A 281 -2.48 -14.40 -1.49
C TRP A 281 -2.87 -15.88 -1.68
N SER A 282 -2.56 -16.72 -0.69
CA SER A 282 -2.75 -18.16 -0.76
C SER A 282 -2.71 -18.75 0.65
N ASN A 283 -3.59 -19.72 0.95
CA ASN A 283 -3.56 -20.40 2.26
C ASN A 283 -2.41 -21.40 2.40
N SER A 284 -1.73 -21.75 1.29
CA SER A 284 -0.53 -22.58 1.33
C SER A 284 0.41 -22.25 0.18
N TYR A 285 1.63 -21.83 0.50
CA TYR A 285 2.63 -21.46 -0.51
C TYR A 285 4.03 -21.90 -0.10
N VAL A 286 4.91 -22.08 -1.08
CA VAL A 286 6.31 -22.45 -0.83
C VAL A 286 7.17 -21.20 -0.80
N LYS A 287 8.02 -21.08 0.23
CA LYS A 287 8.98 -19.98 0.36
C LYS A 287 10.39 -20.52 0.59
N ASP A 288 11.36 -19.91 -0.06
CA ASP A 288 12.77 -20.16 0.20
C ASP A 288 13.20 -19.43 1.48
N ILE A 289 13.48 -20.19 2.55
CA ILE A 289 13.98 -19.69 3.83
C ILE A 289 15.39 -20.24 4.02
N ALA A 290 16.40 -19.37 4.00
CA ALA A 290 17.81 -19.75 4.20
C ALA A 290 18.27 -20.93 3.31
N LYS A 291 17.85 -20.93 2.03
CA LYS A 291 18.10 -22.00 1.03
C LYS A 291 17.34 -23.32 1.25
N ILE A 292 16.37 -23.34 2.15
CA ILE A 292 15.43 -24.46 2.35
C ILE A 292 14.06 -24.04 1.82
N LYS A 293 13.45 -24.89 0.98
CA LYS A 293 12.06 -24.72 0.54
C LYS A 293 11.13 -25.18 1.65
N THR A 294 10.46 -24.23 2.29
CA THR A 294 9.48 -24.52 3.34
C THR A 294 8.09 -24.22 2.82
N THR A 295 7.15 -25.13 3.07
CA THR A 295 5.72 -24.86 2.82
C THR A 295 5.19 -24.06 4.00
N ILE A 296 4.74 -22.86 3.73
CA ILE A 296 4.03 -22.02 4.68
C ILE A 296 2.54 -22.35 4.56
N LYS A 297 1.89 -22.52 5.71
CA LYS A 297 0.46 -22.79 5.85
C LYS A 297 -0.18 -21.63 6.60
N ASN A 298 -1.42 -21.31 6.23
CA ASN A 298 -2.23 -20.37 7.00
C ASN A 298 -2.51 -20.95 8.41
N PRO A 299 -2.05 -20.30 9.49
CA PRO A 299 -2.16 -20.84 10.84
C PRO A 299 -3.62 -20.94 11.32
N PHE A 300 -4.49 -20.02 10.92
CA PHE A 300 -5.91 -20.04 11.31
C PHE A 300 -6.67 -21.14 10.57
N LEU A 301 -6.32 -21.37 9.30
CA LEU A 301 -6.86 -22.51 8.55
C LEU A 301 -6.36 -23.84 9.13
N GLU A 302 -5.07 -23.93 9.51
CA GLU A 302 -4.52 -25.14 10.13
C GLU A 302 -5.24 -25.49 11.42
N GLN A 303 -5.51 -24.49 12.27
CA GLN A 303 -6.31 -24.68 13.47
C GLN A 303 -7.74 -25.19 13.13
N LEU A 304 -8.43 -24.57 12.17
CA LEU A 304 -9.76 -25.00 11.76
C LEU A 304 -9.78 -26.45 11.23
N LEU A 305 -8.77 -26.80 10.43
CA LEU A 305 -8.64 -28.17 9.92
C LEU A 305 -8.37 -29.17 11.05
N GLU A 306 -7.61 -28.79 12.09
CA GLU A 306 -7.37 -29.63 13.26
C GLU A 306 -8.67 -29.89 14.02
N GLU A 307 -9.45 -28.83 14.26
CA GLU A 307 -10.75 -28.92 14.96
C GLU A 307 -11.75 -29.83 14.22
N LYS A 308 -11.67 -29.91 12.89
CA LYS A 308 -12.49 -30.80 12.05
C LYS A 308 -11.91 -32.19 11.86
N GLY A 309 -10.72 -32.49 12.39
CA GLY A 309 -10.00 -33.74 12.14
C GLY A 309 -9.56 -33.90 10.68
N GLN A 310 -9.42 -32.79 9.94
CA GLN A 310 -9.05 -32.72 8.52
C GLN A 310 -7.65 -32.15 8.30
N ASN A 311 -6.86 -31.93 9.35
CA ASN A 311 -5.47 -31.46 9.25
C ASN A 311 -4.52 -32.59 8.79
N THR A 312 -4.68 -33.03 7.55
CA THR A 312 -3.91 -34.13 6.97
C THR A 312 -3.01 -33.64 5.84
N SER A 313 -1.92 -34.36 5.60
CA SER A 313 -1.03 -34.08 4.46
C SER A 313 -1.74 -34.15 3.11
N GLU A 314 -2.80 -34.97 2.99
CA GLU A 314 -3.60 -35.08 1.78
C GLU A 314 -4.45 -33.83 1.54
N VAL A 315 -5.11 -33.31 2.57
CA VAL A 315 -5.88 -32.06 2.48
C VAL A 315 -4.97 -30.87 2.14
N TRP A 316 -3.80 -30.75 2.78
CA TRP A 316 -2.85 -29.69 2.45
C TRP A 316 -2.26 -29.81 1.04
N LYS A 317 -2.01 -31.04 0.57
CA LYS A 317 -1.61 -31.29 -0.81
C LYS A 317 -2.73 -30.86 -1.77
N ASN A 318 -3.98 -31.18 -1.45
CA ASN A 318 -5.15 -30.79 -2.21
C ASN A 318 -5.24 -29.25 -2.29
N ILE A 319 -5.27 -28.55 -1.16
CA ILE A 319 -5.24 -27.07 -1.07
C ILE A 319 -4.14 -26.47 -1.96
N ARG A 320 -2.91 -26.98 -1.86
CA ARG A 320 -1.78 -26.52 -2.69
C ARG A 320 -2.00 -26.78 -4.19
N ASP A 321 -2.60 -27.92 -4.55
CA ASP A 321 -2.84 -28.29 -5.93
C ASP A 321 -3.91 -27.40 -6.61
N TYR A 322 -4.75 -26.70 -5.81
CA TYR A 322 -5.64 -25.57 -6.18
C TYR A 322 -5.09 -24.21 -5.72
N ASP A 323 -3.77 -24.03 -5.75
CA ASP A 323 -3.09 -22.74 -5.53
C ASP A 323 -3.37 -22.08 -4.15
N GLY A 324 -3.74 -22.90 -3.17
CA GLY A 324 -4.07 -22.49 -1.80
C GLY A 324 -5.53 -22.10 -1.58
N SER A 325 -6.40 -22.32 -2.57
CA SER A 325 -7.85 -22.20 -2.40
C SER A 325 -8.38 -23.29 -1.46
N VAL A 326 -9.48 -23.00 -0.79
CA VAL A 326 -10.25 -23.98 0.00
C VAL A 326 -11.70 -24.13 -0.49
N GLN A 327 -12.08 -23.44 -1.57
CA GLN A 327 -13.48 -23.36 -2.02
C GLN A 327 -14.05 -24.72 -2.45
N HIS A 328 -13.17 -25.63 -2.88
CA HIS A 328 -13.50 -26.98 -3.34
C HIS A 328 -13.64 -28.01 -2.20
N LEU A 329 -13.36 -27.64 -0.94
CA LEU A 329 -13.41 -28.58 0.18
C LEU A 329 -14.84 -28.73 0.72
N ASP A 330 -15.48 -29.87 0.47
CA ASP A 330 -16.88 -30.12 0.81
C ASP A 330 -17.19 -30.17 2.32
N PHE A 331 -16.18 -30.43 3.15
CA PHE A 331 -16.34 -30.49 4.61
C PHE A 331 -16.29 -29.11 5.28
N LEU A 332 -15.94 -28.05 4.53
CA LEU A 332 -16.02 -26.68 5.00
C LEU A 332 -17.41 -26.13 4.73
N THR A 333 -17.95 -25.41 5.70
CA THR A 333 -19.16 -24.61 5.52
C THR A 333 -18.89 -23.45 4.57
N GLU A 334 -19.95 -22.91 3.96
CA GLU A 334 -19.82 -21.74 3.08
C GLU A 334 -19.18 -20.54 3.82
N HIS A 335 -19.56 -20.30 5.08
CA HIS A 335 -18.93 -19.24 5.87
C HIS A 335 -17.43 -19.45 6.07
N GLU A 336 -16.99 -20.68 6.38
CA GLU A 336 -15.55 -20.97 6.51
C GLU A 336 -14.82 -20.79 5.17
N LYS A 337 -15.43 -21.17 4.05
CA LYS A 337 -14.88 -20.91 2.71
C LYS A 337 -14.76 -19.41 2.44
N GLU A 338 -15.74 -18.61 2.82
CA GLU A 338 -15.72 -17.14 2.69
C GLU A 338 -14.59 -16.50 3.52
N VAL A 339 -14.36 -16.97 4.74
CA VAL A 339 -13.26 -16.49 5.62
C VAL A 339 -11.88 -16.75 5.03
N PHE A 340 -11.70 -17.89 4.35
CA PHE A 340 -10.42 -18.33 3.81
C PHE A 340 -10.29 -18.13 2.29
N LYS A 341 -11.10 -17.26 1.69
CA LYS A 341 -10.88 -16.81 0.32
C LYS A 341 -9.48 -16.23 0.18
N THR A 342 -8.80 -16.67 -0.86
CA THR A 342 -7.52 -16.11 -1.28
C THR A 342 -7.74 -14.75 -1.96
N TYR A 343 -6.70 -13.93 -2.05
CA TYR A 343 -6.75 -12.62 -2.73
C TYR A 343 -7.45 -12.68 -4.12
N PRO A 344 -7.10 -13.61 -5.04
CA PRO A 344 -7.81 -13.69 -6.32
C PRO A 344 -9.30 -14.05 -6.24
N GLU A 345 -9.76 -14.63 -5.14
CA GLU A 345 -11.15 -15.05 -4.94
C GLU A 345 -12.02 -13.97 -4.27
N ILE A 346 -11.40 -12.92 -3.72
CA ILE A 346 -12.07 -11.79 -3.09
C ILE A 346 -12.54 -10.81 -4.17
N ASP A 347 -13.75 -10.25 -4.00
CA ASP A 347 -14.21 -9.15 -4.84
C ASP A 347 -13.29 -7.93 -4.66
N GLN A 348 -12.64 -7.51 -5.75
CA GLN A 348 -11.71 -6.38 -5.73
C GLN A 348 -12.41 -5.06 -5.38
N MET A 349 -13.73 -4.97 -5.58
CA MET A 349 -14.51 -3.82 -5.11
C MET A 349 -14.55 -3.73 -3.57
N ALA A 350 -14.56 -4.87 -2.86
CA ALA A 350 -14.51 -4.87 -1.40
C ALA A 350 -13.22 -4.21 -0.87
N ILE A 351 -12.10 -4.44 -1.55
CA ILE A 351 -10.82 -3.79 -1.25
C ILE A 351 -10.93 -2.28 -1.43
N VAL A 352 -11.55 -1.82 -2.53
CA VAL A 352 -11.78 -0.39 -2.81
C VAL A 352 -12.69 0.24 -1.76
N TYR A 353 -13.80 -0.41 -1.39
CA TYR A 353 -14.73 0.11 -0.39
C TYR A 353 -14.08 0.22 0.99
N GLN A 354 -13.36 -0.80 1.44
CA GLN A 354 -12.66 -0.69 2.72
C GLN A 354 -11.53 0.35 2.68
N ALA A 355 -10.83 0.46 1.55
CA ALA A 355 -9.82 1.48 1.33
C ALA A 355 -10.41 2.89 1.44
N SER A 356 -11.52 3.17 0.77
CA SER A 356 -12.19 4.47 0.88
C SER A 356 -12.63 4.77 2.31
N THR A 357 -13.17 3.78 3.02
CA THR A 357 -13.63 3.94 4.40
C THR A 357 -12.50 4.34 5.33
N ARG A 358 -11.36 3.62 5.28
CA ARG A 358 -10.20 3.92 6.12
C ARG A 358 -9.46 5.19 5.69
N GLN A 359 -9.56 5.59 4.42
CA GLN A 359 -8.92 6.81 3.90
C GLN A 359 -9.37 8.06 4.66
N ASN A 360 -10.60 8.08 5.21
CA ASN A 360 -11.10 9.16 6.08
C ASN A 360 -10.27 9.36 7.36
N HIS A 361 -9.54 8.31 7.77
CA HIS A 361 -8.72 8.28 8.98
C HIS A 361 -7.22 8.24 8.68
N ILE A 362 -6.82 8.38 7.41
CA ILE A 362 -5.41 8.36 6.99
C ILE A 362 -5.08 9.70 6.33
N ASP A 363 -4.19 10.47 6.95
CA ASP A 363 -3.83 11.80 6.46
C ASP A 363 -2.89 11.76 5.24
N GLN A 364 -2.11 10.69 5.08
CA GLN A 364 -1.43 10.38 3.82
C GLN A 364 -2.26 9.44 2.94
N GLY A 365 -1.68 8.37 2.39
CA GLY A 365 -2.33 7.39 1.52
C GLY A 365 -2.09 5.95 1.97
N GLN A 366 -2.36 5.03 1.06
CA GLN A 366 -2.27 3.58 1.28
C GLN A 366 -1.87 2.90 -0.02
N SER A 367 -0.96 1.93 0.07
CA SER A 367 -0.54 1.12 -1.08
C SER A 367 -1.61 0.07 -1.39
N ILE A 368 -2.53 0.41 -2.28
CA ILE A 368 -3.63 -0.48 -2.67
C ILE A 368 -3.24 -1.22 -3.93
N ASN A 369 -2.94 -2.51 -3.80
CA ASN A 369 -2.90 -3.39 -4.96
C ASN A 369 -4.32 -3.87 -5.31
N VAL A 370 -4.48 -4.37 -6.53
CA VAL A 370 -5.67 -5.12 -6.95
C VAL A 370 -5.21 -6.32 -7.76
N MET A 371 -5.99 -7.40 -7.72
CA MET A 371 -5.76 -8.60 -8.50
C MET A 371 -6.84 -8.74 -9.56
N VAL A 372 -6.46 -8.64 -10.83
CA VAL A 372 -7.39 -8.69 -11.97
C VAL A 372 -7.18 -10.00 -12.71
N HIS A 373 -8.25 -10.76 -12.86
CA HIS A 373 -8.23 -11.96 -13.70
C HIS A 373 -8.06 -11.57 -15.18
N PRO A 374 -7.24 -12.26 -15.99
CA PRO A 374 -7.04 -11.93 -17.42
C PRO A 374 -8.32 -11.88 -18.25
N ASP A 375 -9.31 -12.70 -17.90
CA ASP A 375 -10.62 -12.73 -18.57
C ASP A 375 -11.63 -11.69 -18.04
N MET A 376 -11.27 -10.89 -17.03
CA MET A 376 -12.16 -9.86 -16.50
C MET A 376 -12.45 -8.84 -17.63
N PRO A 377 -13.72 -8.54 -17.93
CA PRO A 377 -14.05 -7.54 -18.93
C PRO A 377 -13.39 -6.20 -18.61
N ILE A 378 -12.80 -5.55 -19.61
CA ILE A 378 -12.13 -4.24 -19.44
C ILE A 378 -13.07 -3.20 -18.79
N LYS A 379 -14.38 -3.30 -19.05
CA LYS A 379 -15.39 -2.45 -18.41
C LYS A 379 -15.42 -2.61 -16.88
N ASP A 380 -15.25 -3.82 -16.37
CA ASP A 380 -15.26 -4.11 -14.94
C ASP A 380 -13.92 -3.71 -14.31
N VAL A 381 -12.81 -3.92 -15.02
CA VAL A 381 -11.49 -3.38 -14.64
C VAL A 381 -11.56 -1.85 -14.51
N ASN A 382 -12.14 -1.17 -15.50
CA ASN A 382 -12.35 0.27 -15.47
C ASN A 382 -13.23 0.71 -14.28
N LYS A 383 -14.24 -0.10 -13.92
CA LYS A 383 -15.12 0.18 -12.79
C LYS A 383 -14.36 0.23 -11.46
N ILE A 384 -13.40 -0.67 -11.24
CA ILE A 384 -12.55 -0.67 -10.03
C ILE A 384 -11.87 0.70 -9.85
N TYR A 385 -11.21 1.20 -10.90
CA TYR A 385 -10.46 2.46 -10.84
C TYR A 385 -11.33 3.70 -10.76
N THR A 386 -12.41 3.75 -11.56
CA THR A 386 -13.36 4.87 -11.54
C THR A 386 -14.11 4.95 -10.23
N THR A 387 -14.48 3.82 -9.62
CA THR A 387 -15.10 3.82 -8.28
C THR A 387 -14.09 4.19 -7.20
N ALA A 388 -12.83 3.73 -7.27
CA ALA A 388 -11.79 4.17 -6.32
C ALA A 388 -11.63 5.70 -6.33
N TRP A 389 -11.56 6.30 -7.52
CA TRP A 389 -11.55 7.74 -7.70
C TRP A 389 -12.78 8.42 -7.06
N GLN A 390 -13.98 7.97 -7.42
CA GLN A 390 -15.25 8.55 -6.91
C GLN A 390 -15.38 8.48 -5.39
N LEU A 391 -14.80 7.45 -4.77
CA LEU A 391 -14.85 7.26 -3.32
C LEU A 391 -13.71 7.94 -2.57
N GLY A 392 -12.90 8.76 -3.24
CA GLY A 392 -11.85 9.55 -2.58
C GLY A 392 -10.58 8.76 -2.26
N VAL A 393 -10.37 7.58 -2.85
CA VAL A 393 -9.08 6.88 -2.78
C VAL A 393 -8.02 7.80 -3.41
N LYS A 394 -6.85 7.91 -2.77
CA LYS A 394 -5.79 8.81 -3.23
C LYS A 394 -4.90 8.18 -4.30
N SER A 395 -4.66 6.87 -4.24
CA SER A 395 -3.75 6.19 -5.16
C SER A 395 -4.07 4.70 -5.37
N MET A 396 -3.54 4.15 -6.47
CA MET A 396 -3.58 2.73 -6.81
C MET A 396 -2.16 2.26 -7.16
N TYR A 397 -1.70 1.19 -6.50
CA TYR A 397 -0.36 0.64 -6.62
C TYR A 397 -0.29 -0.36 -7.78
N TYR A 398 0.14 -1.60 -7.55
CA TYR A 398 0.20 -2.62 -8.60
C TYR A 398 -1.17 -3.20 -8.93
N GLN A 399 -1.35 -3.48 -10.22
CA GLN A 399 -2.31 -4.47 -10.67
C GLN A 399 -1.59 -5.81 -10.83
N HIS A 400 -1.98 -6.81 -10.05
CA HIS A 400 -1.50 -8.17 -10.21
C HIS A 400 -2.40 -8.92 -11.19
N SER A 401 -1.79 -9.78 -12.02
CA SER A 401 -2.49 -10.69 -12.90
C SER A 401 -2.49 -12.10 -12.31
N MET A 402 -3.60 -12.80 -12.49
CA MET A 402 -3.69 -14.24 -12.20
C MET A 402 -3.01 -15.04 -13.31
N ASN A 403 -2.30 -16.11 -12.96
CA ASN A 403 -1.63 -16.93 -13.95
C ASN A 403 -2.66 -17.80 -14.70
N ALA A 404 -2.80 -17.66 -16.02
CA ALA A 404 -3.82 -18.36 -16.81
C ALA A 404 -3.77 -19.90 -16.70
N ALA A 405 -2.62 -20.47 -16.33
CA ALA A 405 -2.47 -21.89 -16.02
C ALA A 405 -3.36 -22.37 -14.85
N GLN A 406 -3.74 -21.46 -13.93
CA GLN A 406 -4.65 -21.70 -12.79
C GLN A 406 -6.02 -22.18 -13.28
N LYS A 407 -6.49 -21.68 -14.43
CA LYS A 407 -7.78 -22.05 -15.03
C LYS A 407 -7.80 -23.46 -15.63
N PHE A 408 -6.67 -23.95 -16.14
CA PHE A 408 -6.60 -25.26 -16.80
C PHE A 408 -6.78 -26.43 -15.84
N LYS A 409 -6.40 -26.28 -14.55
CA LYS A 409 -6.67 -27.27 -13.51
C LYS A 409 -8.13 -27.22 -13.04
N GLN A 410 -8.64 -26.04 -12.70
CA GLN A 410 -10.03 -25.86 -12.24
C GLN A 410 -11.08 -26.30 -13.29
N LYS A 411 -10.84 -26.04 -14.58
CA LYS A 411 -11.75 -26.51 -15.65
C LYS A 411 -11.67 -28.01 -15.93
N LYS A 412 -10.52 -28.66 -15.70
CA LYS A 412 -10.34 -30.08 -16.03
C LYS A 412 -11.21 -31.00 -15.17
N GLU A 413 -11.46 -30.62 -13.93
CA GLU A 413 -12.31 -31.41 -13.04
C GLU A 413 -13.79 -31.22 -13.34
N CYS A 414 -14.21 -30.01 -13.71
CA CYS A 414 -15.59 -29.73 -14.11
C CYS A 414 -16.00 -30.53 -15.37
N LEU A 415 -15.07 -30.74 -16.31
CA LEU A 415 -15.28 -31.57 -17.51
C LEU A 415 -15.11 -33.08 -17.26
N SER A 416 -14.47 -33.49 -16.16
CA SER A 416 -14.29 -34.91 -15.83
C SER A 416 -15.48 -35.50 -15.06
N CYS A 417 -16.47 -34.68 -14.70
CA CYS A 417 -17.74 -35.10 -14.11
C CYS A 417 -18.89 -35.24 -15.14
N GLU A 418 -18.63 -34.98 -16.43
CA GLU A 418 -19.60 -35.15 -17.52
C GLU A 418 -19.16 -36.21 -18.57
N GLY A 419 -18.37 -37.20 -18.15
CA GLY A 419 -17.90 -38.31 -19.00
C GLY A 419 -18.49 -39.67 -18.63
#